data_AF-A0A2W4PTT0-F1
#
_entry.id   AF-A0A2W4PTT0-F1
#
_cell.length_a   1.000
_cell.length_b   1.000
_cell.length_c   1.000
_cell.angle_alpha   90.00
_cell.angle_beta   90.00
_cell.angle_gamma   90.00
#
_symmetry.space_group_name_H-M   'P 1'
#
loop_
_entity.id
_entity.type
_entity.pdbx_description
1 polymer ?
#
loop_
_entity_poly.entity_id
_entity_poly.type
_entity_poly.pdbx_seq_one_letter_code
_entity_poly.pdbx_strand_id
1 'polypeptide(L)'
;MAIESLNGAFFADPAALGAIRREAASQSPEALREAAKQFESLFTSMLLKSMRAASPGDPFASDQQDFYQDMFDQQIAAHLSRGRGLGLADMLVQQLMQGGAAPAQSPAPGGASVDAATASDMPGGAAHWPPRDADEFVRAIRPAATAAARELGVDPELVIAHAALETGWGRSMPTGPDGRPSYNLFGIKAG
;
A
#
# COMPACT_ATOMS: atom_id res chain seq x y z
N MET A 1 -8.62 -0.67 -44.76
CA MET A 1 -8.93 0.56 -43.99
C MET A 1 -9.91 0.19 -42.89
N ALA A 2 -9.53 0.43 -41.62
CA ALA A 2 -10.37 0.60 -40.42
C ALA A 2 -9.68 0.01 -39.17
N ILE A 3 -8.46 0.45 -38.87
CA ILE A 3 -7.82 0.32 -37.55
C ILE A 3 -7.24 1.70 -37.25
N GLU A 4 -8.11 2.64 -36.93
CA GLU A 4 -7.72 3.96 -36.42
C GLU A 4 -8.93 4.53 -35.67
N SER A 5 -8.72 5.11 -34.48
CA SER A 5 -9.69 5.82 -33.64
C SER A 5 -10.38 5.07 -32.48
N LEU A 6 -9.64 4.38 -31.61
CA LEU A 6 -10.09 4.09 -30.23
C LEU A 6 -9.04 4.41 -29.14
N ASN A 7 -8.13 5.35 -29.39
CA ASN A 7 -7.18 5.86 -28.39
C ASN A 7 -7.72 7.14 -27.75
N GLY A 8 -8.10 7.07 -26.47
CA GLY A 8 -8.31 8.27 -25.64
C GLY A 8 -9.18 8.06 -24.41
N ALA A 9 -10.23 7.24 -24.52
CA ALA A 9 -11.19 7.01 -23.42
C ALA A 9 -10.99 5.67 -22.68
N PHE A 10 -10.11 4.79 -23.18
CA PHE A 10 -9.96 3.42 -22.70
C PHE A 10 -9.09 3.28 -21.44
N PHE A 11 -8.37 4.34 -21.04
CA PHE A 11 -7.31 4.27 -20.02
C PHE A 11 -7.74 4.67 -18.60
N ALA A 12 -8.99 5.08 -18.40
CA ALA A 12 -9.48 5.58 -17.09
C ALA A 12 -10.79 4.93 -16.61
N ASP A 13 -11.28 3.91 -17.31
CA ASP A 13 -12.54 3.25 -16.95
C ASP A 13 -12.28 1.93 -16.17
N PRO A 14 -12.67 1.84 -14.88
CA PRO A 14 -12.56 0.61 -14.11
C PRO A 14 -13.36 -0.56 -14.70
N ALA A 15 -14.42 -0.28 -15.49
CA ALA A 15 -15.15 -1.31 -16.20
C ALA A 15 -14.37 -1.86 -17.42
N ALA A 16 -13.61 -1.00 -18.11
CA ALA A 16 -12.73 -1.41 -19.21
C ALA A 16 -11.59 -2.31 -18.73
N LEU A 17 -11.04 -2.03 -17.54
CA LEU A 17 -10.06 -2.90 -16.88
C LEU A 17 -10.64 -4.30 -16.57
N GLY A 18 -11.91 -4.38 -16.20
CA GLY A 18 -12.59 -5.66 -15.97
C GLY A 18 -12.83 -6.49 -17.24
N ALA A 19 -12.97 -5.84 -18.41
CA ALA A 19 -13.04 -6.50 -19.70
C ALA A 19 -11.66 -7.02 -20.13
N ILE A 20 -10.62 -6.17 -20.05
CA ILE A 20 -9.22 -6.56 -20.32
C ILE A 20 -8.79 -7.70 -19.37
N ARG A 21 -9.20 -7.66 -18.10
CA ARG A 21 -8.90 -8.72 -17.12
C ARG A 21 -9.46 -10.08 -17.53
N ARG A 22 -10.69 -10.12 -18.05
CA ARG A 22 -11.34 -11.35 -18.54
C ARG A 22 -10.71 -11.83 -19.85
N GLU A 23 -10.39 -10.90 -20.74
CA GLU A 23 -9.75 -11.21 -22.03
C GLU A 23 -8.29 -11.66 -21.84
N ALA A 24 -7.52 -11.00 -20.96
CA ALA A 24 -6.14 -11.35 -20.62
C ALA A 24 -6.03 -12.69 -19.89
N ALA A 25 -7.02 -13.03 -19.04
CA ALA A 25 -7.12 -14.36 -18.44
C ALA A 25 -7.31 -15.46 -19.49
N SER A 26 -7.85 -15.13 -20.67
CA SER A 26 -8.02 -16.06 -21.80
C SER A 26 -6.83 -16.07 -22.79
N GLN A 27 -5.98 -15.04 -22.83
CA GLN A 27 -5.05 -14.82 -23.94
C GLN A 27 -3.56 -15.07 -23.68
N SER A 28 -3.07 -15.14 -22.44
CA SER A 28 -1.82 -15.84 -22.05
C SER A 28 -1.34 -15.33 -20.69
N PRO A 29 -0.87 -16.23 -19.80
CA PRO A 29 -0.27 -15.83 -18.52
C PRO A 29 0.97 -14.93 -18.67
N GLU A 30 1.68 -15.05 -19.79
CA GLU A 30 2.93 -14.32 -20.05
C GLU A 30 2.69 -12.84 -20.41
N ALA A 31 1.71 -12.53 -21.26
CA ALA A 31 1.35 -11.15 -21.58
C ALA A 31 0.82 -10.41 -20.35
N LEU A 32 0.07 -11.11 -19.49
CA LEU A 32 -0.41 -10.55 -18.24
C LEU A 32 0.73 -10.24 -17.27
N ARG A 33 1.75 -11.09 -17.21
CA ARG A 33 2.94 -10.87 -16.38
C ARG A 33 3.72 -9.64 -16.84
N GLU A 34 3.85 -9.44 -18.15
CA GLU A 34 4.57 -8.29 -18.68
C GLU A 34 3.82 -6.97 -18.40
N ALA A 35 2.50 -6.96 -18.56
CA ALA A 35 1.66 -5.82 -18.18
C ALA A 35 1.74 -5.53 -16.67
N ALA A 36 1.73 -6.58 -15.83
CA ALA A 36 1.82 -6.45 -14.37
C ALA A 36 3.19 -5.92 -13.92
N LYS A 37 4.28 -6.30 -14.59
CA LYS A 37 5.62 -5.73 -14.34
C LYS A 37 5.69 -4.25 -14.70
N GLN A 38 5.09 -3.84 -15.82
CA GLN A 38 5.03 -2.44 -16.20
C GLN A 38 4.22 -1.61 -15.19
N PHE A 39 3.12 -2.17 -14.69
CA PHE A 39 2.34 -1.57 -13.61
C PHE A 39 3.17 -1.45 -12.31
N GLU A 40 3.90 -2.50 -11.92
CA GLU A 40 4.76 -2.50 -10.74
C GLU A 40 5.84 -1.40 -10.82
N SER A 41 6.43 -1.18 -12.00
CA SER A 41 7.40 -0.08 -12.22
C SER A 41 6.78 1.30 -11.99
N LEU A 42 5.57 1.53 -12.51
CA LEU A 42 4.86 2.79 -12.32
C LEU A 42 4.45 2.98 -10.87
N PHE A 43 3.99 1.92 -10.21
CA PHE A 43 3.65 1.97 -8.79
C PHE A 43 4.87 2.26 -7.92
N THR A 44 6.00 1.63 -8.20
CA THR A 44 7.26 1.84 -7.48
C THR A 44 7.75 3.28 -7.61
N SER A 45 7.63 3.89 -8.79
CA SER A 45 8.03 5.29 -8.98
C SER A 45 7.09 6.25 -8.24
N MET A 46 5.78 5.98 -8.23
CA MET A 46 4.81 6.74 -7.43
C MET A 46 5.07 6.60 -5.94
N LEU A 47 5.42 5.40 -5.47
CA LEU A 47 5.76 5.13 -4.08
C LEU A 47 7.02 5.91 -3.67
N LEU A 48 8.11 5.81 -4.43
CA LEU A 48 9.35 6.55 -4.15
C LEU A 48 9.11 8.06 -4.11
N LYS A 49 8.33 8.58 -5.05
CA LYS A 49 7.95 10.00 -5.09
C LYS A 49 7.10 10.42 -3.88
N SER A 50 6.18 9.57 -3.44
CA SER A 50 5.37 9.83 -2.24
C SER A 50 6.19 9.79 -0.95
N MET A 51 7.14 8.86 -0.83
CA MET A 51 8.05 8.77 0.32
C MET A 51 8.93 10.02 0.41
N ARG A 52 9.39 10.54 -0.72
CA ARG A 52 10.14 11.79 -0.80
C ARG A 52 9.30 13.00 -0.41
N ALA A 53 8.08 13.12 -0.95
CA ALA A 53 7.16 14.20 -0.59
C ALA A 53 6.76 14.18 0.90
N ALA A 54 6.76 13.00 1.53
CA ALA A 54 6.51 12.82 2.95
C ALA A 54 7.78 12.95 3.83
N SER A 55 8.98 12.91 3.25
CA SER A 55 10.22 13.17 3.97
C SER A 55 10.27 14.67 4.30
N PRO A 56 10.62 15.07 5.53
CA PRO A 56 10.89 16.48 5.82
C PRO A 56 12.04 16.92 4.90
N GLY A 57 11.69 17.68 3.86
CA GLY A 57 12.65 18.20 2.91
C GLY A 57 13.60 19.18 3.61
N ASP A 58 14.83 19.26 3.12
CA ASP A 58 15.73 20.34 3.53
C ASP A 58 15.15 21.65 2.96
N PRO A 59 14.76 22.63 3.79
CA PRO A 59 14.25 23.92 3.31
C PRO A 59 15.27 24.73 2.51
N PHE A 60 16.52 24.27 2.45
CA PHE A 60 17.61 24.84 1.63
C PHE A 60 17.96 23.99 0.40
N ALA A 61 17.17 22.96 0.08
CA ALA A 61 17.35 22.18 -1.13
C ALA A 61 17.23 23.09 -2.36
N SER A 62 18.21 22.99 -3.26
CA SER A 62 18.24 23.73 -4.52
C SER A 62 17.60 22.92 -5.65
N ASP A 63 17.03 23.61 -6.65
CA ASP A 63 16.46 22.97 -7.86
C ASP A 63 17.44 21.98 -8.55
N GLN A 64 18.75 22.23 -8.40
CA GLN A 64 19.80 21.36 -8.90
C GLN A 64 19.84 20.02 -8.16
N GLN A 65 19.65 20.01 -6.84
CA GLN A 65 19.61 18.79 -6.03
C GLN A 65 18.35 17.97 -6.32
N ASP A 66 17.21 18.62 -6.49
CA ASP A 66 15.96 17.95 -6.86
C ASP A 66 16.10 17.24 -8.22
N PHE A 67 16.72 17.90 -9.21
CA PHE A 67 17.00 17.28 -10.49
C PHE A 67 17.89 16.02 -10.37
N TYR A 68 18.98 16.08 -9.61
CA TYR A 68 19.87 14.91 -9.41
C TYR A 68 19.16 13.79 -8.66
N GLN A 69 18.32 14.14 -7.71
CA GLN A 69 17.52 13.19 -6.94
C GLN A 69 16.44 12.53 -7.78
N ASP A 70 15.75 13.26 -8.65
CA ASP A 70 14.80 12.70 -9.62
C ASP A 70 15.50 11.73 -10.59
N MET A 71 16.70 12.09 -11.07
CA MET A 71 17.49 11.22 -11.95
C MET A 71 17.91 9.93 -11.21
N PHE A 72 18.28 10.05 -9.94
CA PHE A 72 18.61 8.92 -9.06
C PHE A 72 17.39 8.02 -8.82
N ASP A 73 16.23 8.59 -8.51
CA ASP A 73 15.00 7.85 -8.26
C ASP A 73 14.54 7.09 -9.51
N GLN A 74 14.69 7.69 -10.70
CA GLN A 74 14.43 7.01 -11.97
C GLN A 74 15.33 5.78 -12.16
N GLN A 75 16.62 5.89 -11.81
CA GLN A 75 17.54 4.76 -11.90
C GLN A 75 17.21 3.67 -10.87
N ILE A 76 16.90 4.03 -9.63
CA ILE A 76 16.48 3.09 -8.59
C ILE A 76 15.19 2.38 -9.01
N ALA A 77 14.17 3.10 -9.46
CA ALA A 77 12.91 2.51 -9.94
C ALA A 77 13.15 1.55 -11.11
N ALA A 78 13.98 1.94 -12.08
CA ALA A 78 14.30 1.10 -13.22
C ALA A 78 15.14 -0.14 -12.85
N HIS A 79 15.96 -0.06 -11.80
CA HIS A 79 16.78 -1.17 -11.32
C HIS A 79 15.96 -2.14 -10.44
N LEU A 80 15.09 -1.61 -9.58
CA LEU A 80 14.20 -2.40 -8.71
C LEU A 80 13.18 -3.18 -9.55
N SER A 81 12.64 -2.54 -10.59
CA SER A 81 11.75 -3.17 -11.59
C SER A 81 12.45 -4.27 -12.42
N ARG A 82 13.70 -4.04 -12.86
CA ARG A 82 14.46 -5.04 -13.64
C ARG A 82 14.95 -6.23 -12.81
N GLY A 83 15.09 -6.05 -11.50
CA GLY A 83 15.52 -7.08 -10.56
C GLY A 83 14.38 -8.01 -10.13
N ARG A 84 14.41 -8.46 -8.87
CA ARG A 84 13.40 -9.38 -8.31
C ARG A 84 12.02 -8.71 -8.06
N GLY A 85 11.87 -7.42 -8.36
CA GLY A 85 10.66 -6.65 -8.08
C GLY A 85 10.29 -6.60 -6.60
N LEU A 86 9.17 -5.96 -6.29
CA LEU A 86 8.48 -6.03 -5.00
C LEU A 86 7.59 -7.29 -4.92
N GLY A 87 7.37 -7.98 -6.05
CA GLY A 87 6.52 -9.17 -6.16
C GLY A 87 5.05 -8.84 -6.40
N LEU A 88 4.71 -7.56 -6.61
CA LEU A 88 3.33 -7.11 -6.85
C LEU A 88 2.80 -7.64 -8.19
N ALA A 89 3.66 -7.73 -9.20
CA ALA A 89 3.29 -8.29 -10.49
C ALA A 89 2.87 -9.76 -10.37
N ASP A 90 3.61 -10.54 -9.58
CA ASP A 90 3.32 -11.96 -9.37
C ASP A 90 2.04 -12.17 -8.56
N MET A 91 1.80 -11.32 -7.55
CA MET A 91 0.53 -11.33 -6.81
C MET A 91 -0.67 -10.95 -7.67
N LEU A 92 -0.53 -9.94 -8.54
CA LEU A 92 -1.59 -9.54 -9.48
C LEU A 92 -1.90 -10.65 -10.48
N VAL A 93 -0.87 -11.28 -11.05
CA VAL A 93 -1.01 -12.44 -11.94
C VAL A 93 -1.69 -13.59 -11.19
N GLN A 94 -1.24 -13.91 -9.97
CA GLN A 94 -1.85 -14.95 -9.13
C GLN A 94 -3.33 -14.64 -8.86
N GLN A 95 -3.69 -13.42 -8.46
CA GLN A 95 -5.05 -13.03 -8.13
C GLN A 95 -5.98 -12.91 -9.36
N LEU A 96 -5.43 -12.59 -10.53
CA LEU A 96 -6.16 -12.68 -11.80
C LEU A 96 -6.37 -14.13 -12.25
N MET A 97 -5.34 -14.97 -12.15
CA MET A 97 -5.37 -16.39 -12.54
C MET A 97 -6.21 -17.24 -11.59
N GLN A 98 -6.25 -16.92 -10.30
CA GLN A 98 -7.11 -17.59 -9.32
C GLN A 98 -8.61 -17.29 -9.54
N GLY A 99 -8.94 -16.40 -10.49
CA GLY A 99 -10.30 -16.10 -10.89
C GLY A 99 -11.04 -15.23 -9.88
N GLY A 100 -11.07 -13.92 -10.15
CA GLY A 100 -12.25 -13.09 -9.84
C GLY A 100 -12.87 -13.21 -8.44
N ALA A 101 -12.11 -13.45 -7.37
CA ALA A 101 -12.64 -13.39 -6.02
C ALA A 101 -12.94 -11.92 -5.70
N ALA A 102 -14.14 -11.48 -6.10
CA ALA A 102 -14.81 -10.37 -5.46
C ALA A 102 -14.78 -10.61 -3.94
N PRO A 103 -14.59 -9.56 -3.12
CA PRO A 103 -14.73 -9.71 -1.68
C PRO A 103 -16.12 -10.26 -1.43
N ALA A 104 -16.18 -11.50 -0.94
CA ALA A 104 -17.42 -12.16 -0.62
C ALA A 104 -18.16 -11.28 0.39
N GLN A 105 -19.41 -11.00 0.05
CA GLN A 105 -20.36 -10.29 0.91
C GLN A 105 -20.39 -10.94 2.30
N SER A 106 -20.40 -10.08 3.31
CA SER A 106 -20.42 -10.36 4.74
C SER A 106 -21.38 -11.48 5.15
N PRO A 107 -21.06 -12.23 6.20
CA PRO A 107 -22.02 -12.49 7.25
C PRO A 107 -21.94 -11.37 8.28
N ALA A 108 -23.06 -10.69 8.53
CA ALA A 108 -23.18 -9.78 9.67
C ALA A 108 -22.86 -10.55 10.97
N PRO A 109 -21.98 -10.04 11.86
CA PRO A 109 -21.95 -10.52 13.22
C PRO A 109 -23.06 -9.79 14.00
N GLY A 110 -24.04 -10.59 14.43
CA GLY A 110 -24.96 -10.19 15.49
C GLY A 110 -24.19 -9.74 16.74
N GLY A 111 -24.81 -8.81 17.46
CA GLY A 111 -24.21 -8.08 18.57
C GLY A 111 -23.46 -8.95 19.57
N ALA A 112 -22.19 -8.61 19.78
CA ALA A 112 -21.49 -8.88 21.01
C ALA A 112 -20.92 -7.53 21.47
N SER A 113 -21.41 -7.07 22.62
CA SER A 113 -20.95 -5.91 23.36
C SER A 113 -19.44 -5.94 23.52
N VAL A 114 -18.76 -4.92 23.02
CA VAL A 114 -17.35 -4.66 23.31
C VAL A 114 -17.24 -4.14 24.74
N ASP A 115 -16.97 -5.05 25.67
CA ASP A 115 -16.46 -4.68 26.99
C ASP A 115 -15.07 -4.06 26.81
N ALA A 116 -14.97 -2.79 27.19
CA ALA A 116 -13.81 -1.92 27.04
C ALA A 116 -12.67 -2.22 28.04
N ALA A 117 -12.31 -3.48 28.22
CA ALA A 117 -11.34 -3.86 29.25
C ALA A 117 -10.46 -5.06 28.87
N THR A 118 -9.55 -4.88 27.91
CA THR A 118 -8.20 -5.53 27.89
C THR A 118 -7.33 -4.89 26.80
N ALA A 119 -7.01 -3.59 26.94
CA ALA A 119 -6.00 -2.93 26.12
C ALA A 119 -4.69 -2.73 26.90
N SER A 120 -4.33 -3.69 27.76
CA SER A 120 -3.26 -3.51 28.77
C SER A 120 -2.26 -4.65 28.84
N ASP A 121 -2.19 -5.55 27.86
CA ASP A 121 -1.13 -6.56 27.88
C ASP A 121 -0.73 -7.01 26.47
N MET A 122 0.11 -6.19 25.83
CA MET A 122 1.00 -6.65 24.78
C MET A 122 2.42 -6.72 25.37
N PRO A 123 3.06 -7.90 25.39
CA PRO A 123 4.42 -8.04 25.90
C PRO A 123 5.40 -7.56 24.83
N GLY A 124 5.92 -6.35 25.01
CA GLY A 124 6.96 -5.77 24.18
C GLY A 124 7.09 -4.28 24.51
N GLY A 125 8.13 -3.92 25.27
CA GLY A 125 8.30 -2.64 25.95
C GLY A 125 7.81 -1.42 25.17
N ALA A 126 7.09 -0.54 25.88
CA ALA A 126 6.47 0.69 25.40
C ALA A 126 7.17 1.26 24.15
N ALA A 127 6.64 0.92 22.98
CA ALA A 127 7.10 1.50 21.73
C ALA A 127 6.97 3.02 21.89
N HIS A 128 8.10 3.71 21.87
CA HIS A 128 8.13 5.17 21.93
C HIS A 128 7.35 5.69 20.73
N TRP A 129 6.32 6.50 21.02
CA TRP A 129 5.53 7.16 20.01
C TRP A 129 5.67 8.68 20.16
N PRO A 130 5.96 9.43 19.08
CA PRO A 130 6.12 8.97 17.70
C PRO A 130 7.42 8.16 17.50
N PRO A 131 7.44 7.18 16.57
CA PRO A 131 8.66 6.46 16.23
C PRO A 131 9.68 7.40 15.58
N ARG A 132 10.97 7.15 15.82
CA ARG A 132 12.06 8.01 15.30
C ARG A 132 12.28 7.83 13.80
N ASP A 133 12.11 6.60 13.33
CA ASP A 133 12.32 6.18 11.94
C ASP A 133 11.31 5.11 11.51
N ALA A 134 11.36 4.77 10.22
CA ALA A 134 10.47 3.78 9.61
C ALA A 134 10.67 2.37 10.21
N ASP A 135 11.91 1.99 10.53
CA ASP A 135 12.19 0.67 11.09
C ASP A 135 11.59 0.50 12.49
N GLU A 136 11.62 1.55 13.32
CA GLU A 136 10.98 1.58 14.62
C GLU A 136 9.45 1.50 14.52
N PHE A 137 8.85 2.19 13.55
CA PHE A 137 7.41 2.07 13.26
C PHE A 137 7.03 0.65 12.85
N VAL A 138 7.75 0.08 11.87
CA VAL A 138 7.50 -1.28 11.36
C VAL A 138 7.64 -2.30 12.48
N ARG A 139 8.71 -2.22 13.29
CA ARG A 139 8.92 -3.12 14.43
C ARG A 139 7.80 -3.01 15.47
N ALA A 140 7.32 -1.81 15.74
CA ALA A 140 6.25 -1.57 16.71
C ALA A 140 4.90 -2.14 16.26
N ILE A 141 4.57 -2.02 14.96
CA ILE A 141 3.24 -2.37 14.43
C ILE A 141 3.17 -3.80 13.90
N ARG A 142 4.29 -4.39 13.48
CA ARG A 142 4.36 -5.73 12.89
C ARG A 142 3.57 -6.81 13.64
N PRO A 143 3.58 -6.92 14.99
CA PRO A 143 2.79 -7.93 15.69
C PRO A 143 1.28 -7.77 15.44
N ALA A 144 0.75 -6.56 15.58
CA ALA A 144 -0.67 -6.25 15.38
C ALA A 144 -1.07 -6.36 13.90
N ALA A 145 -0.22 -5.86 12.99
CA ALA A 145 -0.47 -5.96 11.56
C ALA A 145 -0.46 -7.42 11.07
N THR A 146 0.41 -8.27 11.62
CA THR A 146 0.43 -9.71 11.28
C THR A 146 -0.86 -10.40 11.73
N ALA A 147 -1.35 -10.08 12.93
CA ALA A 147 -2.61 -10.61 13.43
C ALA A 147 -3.80 -10.19 12.55
N ALA A 148 -3.93 -8.88 12.27
CA ALA A 148 -4.99 -8.35 11.43
C ALA A 148 -4.92 -8.88 9.99
N ALA A 149 -3.72 -8.96 9.40
CA ALA A 149 -3.53 -9.46 8.05
C ALA A 149 -3.93 -10.93 7.90
N ARG A 150 -3.66 -11.76 8.92
CA ARG A 150 -4.09 -13.16 8.94
C ARG A 150 -5.62 -13.30 8.96
N GLU A 151 -6.31 -12.46 9.72
CA GLU A 151 -7.78 -12.45 9.75
C GLU A 151 -8.39 -11.95 8.44
N LEU A 152 -7.76 -10.95 7.84
CA LEU A 152 -8.20 -10.34 6.58
C LEU A 152 -7.78 -11.14 5.33
N GLY A 153 -6.89 -12.13 5.48
CA GLY A 153 -6.36 -12.91 4.36
C GLY A 153 -5.46 -12.10 3.42
N VAL A 154 -4.79 -11.07 3.93
CA VAL A 154 -3.89 -10.18 3.18
C VAL A 154 -2.45 -10.32 3.67
N ASP A 155 -1.51 -9.73 2.93
CA ASP A 155 -0.10 -9.69 3.36
C ASP A 155 0.09 -8.69 4.52
N PRO A 156 0.81 -9.06 5.61
CA PRO A 156 1.11 -8.16 6.72
C PRO A 156 1.78 -6.86 6.30
N GLU A 157 2.63 -6.88 5.27
CA GLU A 157 3.33 -5.70 4.78
C GLU A 157 2.37 -4.71 4.11
N LEU A 158 1.25 -5.18 3.53
CA LEU A 158 0.21 -4.27 2.98
C LEU A 158 -0.50 -3.49 4.09
N VAL A 159 -0.78 -4.15 5.22
CA VAL A 159 -1.40 -3.49 6.38
C VAL A 159 -0.44 -2.46 6.99
N ILE A 160 0.85 -2.80 7.09
CA ILE A 160 1.90 -1.89 7.57
C ILE A 160 2.07 -0.70 6.63
N ALA A 161 2.14 -0.95 5.32
CA ALA A 161 2.28 0.10 4.31
C ALA A 161 1.08 1.05 4.31
N HIS A 162 -0.14 0.53 4.45
CA HIS A 162 -1.34 1.35 4.55
C HIS A 162 -1.32 2.22 5.81
N ALA A 163 -0.99 1.64 6.97
CA ALA A 163 -0.85 2.40 8.21
C ALA A 163 0.25 3.47 8.14
N ALA A 164 1.37 3.17 7.45
CA ALA A 164 2.46 4.12 7.24
C ALA A 164 2.04 5.29 6.35
N LEU A 165 1.26 5.04 5.30
CA LEU A 165 0.75 6.07 4.40
C LEU A 165 -0.24 7.01 5.12
N GLU A 166 -1.18 6.44 5.88
CA GLU A 166 -2.23 7.21 6.58
C GLU A 166 -1.66 8.09 7.70
N THR A 167 -0.63 7.61 8.40
CA THR A 167 -0.06 8.33 9.54
C THR A 167 1.27 9.02 9.25
N GLY A 168 1.80 8.92 8.03
CA GLY A 168 3.14 9.37 7.70
C GLY A 168 4.19 8.71 8.59
N TRP A 169 4.23 7.36 8.61
CA TRP A 169 5.11 6.55 9.47
C TRP A 169 4.88 6.81 10.97
N GLY A 170 3.65 7.09 11.36
CA GLY A 170 3.26 7.31 12.75
C GLY A 170 3.46 8.74 13.28
N ARG A 171 3.95 9.67 12.45
CA ARG A 171 4.20 11.05 12.84
C ARG A 171 2.92 11.86 13.05
N SER A 172 1.86 11.53 12.30
CA SER A 172 0.60 12.28 12.27
C SER A 172 -0.55 11.52 12.95
N MET A 173 -0.26 10.81 14.04
CA MET A 173 -1.30 10.10 14.79
C MET A 173 -2.11 11.05 15.69
N PRO A 174 -3.45 10.92 15.72
CA PRO A 174 -4.26 11.65 16.68
C PRO A 174 -3.85 11.30 18.12
N THR A 175 -3.86 12.30 18.98
CA THR A 175 -3.62 12.12 20.42
C THR A 175 -4.93 12.23 21.19
N GLY A 176 -5.04 11.46 22.25
CA GLY A 176 -6.13 11.56 23.20
C GLY A 176 -6.04 12.84 24.05
N PRO A 177 -7.10 13.17 24.81
CA PRO A 177 -7.12 14.32 25.72
C PRO A 177 -6.03 14.28 26.81
N ASP A 178 -5.53 13.09 27.10
CA ASP A 178 -4.46 12.78 28.06
C ASP A 178 -3.05 12.86 27.44
N GLY A 179 -2.94 13.29 26.17
CA GLY A 179 -1.69 13.40 25.42
C GLY A 179 -1.12 12.05 24.98
N ARG A 180 -1.81 10.94 25.23
CA ARG A 180 -1.39 9.61 24.77
C ARG A 180 -1.75 9.42 23.29
N PRO A 181 -0.98 8.61 22.54
CA PRO A 181 -1.36 8.25 21.18
C PRO A 181 -2.71 7.52 21.18
N SER A 182 -3.60 7.86 20.24
CA SER A 182 -4.93 7.24 20.15
C SER A 182 -4.91 5.85 19.50
N TYR A 183 -3.75 5.43 18.98
CA TYR A 183 -3.57 4.21 18.18
C TYR A 183 -4.47 4.09 16.94
N ASN A 184 -5.05 5.22 16.50
CA ASN A 184 -5.89 5.26 15.31
C ASN A 184 -5.03 5.40 14.06
N LEU A 185 -4.41 4.29 13.64
CA LEU A 185 -3.52 4.21 12.48
C LEU A 185 -4.25 4.36 11.14
N PHE A 186 -5.57 4.22 11.11
CA PHE A 186 -6.38 4.19 9.88
C PHE A 186 -7.44 5.30 9.82
N GLY A 187 -7.39 6.27 10.74
CA GLY A 187 -8.31 7.42 10.74
C GLY A 187 -9.79 7.05 10.90
N ILE A 188 -10.10 5.90 11.50
CA ILE A 188 -11.48 5.42 11.66
C ILE A 188 -12.21 6.36 12.62
N LYS A 189 -13.31 6.96 12.15
CA LYS A 189 -14.16 7.82 12.97
C LYS A 189 -15.06 6.97 13.84
N ALA A 190 -15.13 7.28 15.13
CA ALA A 190 -16.20 6.76 15.99
C ALA A 190 -17.50 7.47 15.57
N GLY A 191 -18.39 6.72 14.92
CA GLY A 191 -19.74 7.17 14.56
C GLY A 191 -20.70 7.07 15.73
#